data_AF-A8F5T1-F1
#
_entry.id   AF-A8F5T1-F1
#
_cell.length_a   1.000
_cell.length_b   1.000
_cell.length_c   1.000
_cell.angle_alpha   90.00
_cell.angle_beta   90.00
_cell.angle_gamma   90.00
#
_symmetry.space_group_name_H-M   'P 1'
#
loop_
_entity.id
_entity.type
_entity.pdbx_description
1 polymer ?
#
loop_
_entity_poly.entity_id
_entity_poly.type
_entity_poly.pdbx_seq_one_letter_code
_entity_poly.pdbx_strand_id
1 'polypeptide(L)'
;MKKLVFLFFLVISITVLSASVEIKMPSFDKKNGIHRIYFYSHDDKTEVTVVFWDEDYPNFLLDLVYDVYRFFKWGRFYDIETFFVERDKIVFPDDFCPSVDYFQIDNLHNYAGVPIEKVQKNGEKIVVYVSTWNHMFSTQPLSSVEYQNYSVKEEIEARRIDVERIFSFKHSSRLLLAVVLSLTMFVLSVLTILLKSKSKNAIFFKASTTLCALLIAVMNSSHFEWFISAGLFFGLLGDIFLENPEKFKDGMIMFLIGHILYSLGFGLKFTVPPVLIFGTIYFTLMAIYFLVLHRHLGEYKLAIFIYVLAIATMMVFSFGPLYLGVYYIGFLLPLSAGLFVFSDLCIAYDRFVRKLPARNLIILSTYFFAQWVISLSNLF
;
A
#
# COMPACT_ATOMS: atom_id res chain seq x y z
N MET A 1 19.21 16.24 -29.43
CA MET A 1 19.37 15.09 -30.34
C MET A 1 19.87 13.83 -29.63
N LYS A 2 21.04 13.81 -28.97
CA LYS A 2 21.56 12.59 -28.28
C LYS A 2 20.62 11.97 -27.23
N LYS A 3 19.94 12.77 -26.39
CA LYS A 3 18.94 12.27 -25.42
C LYS A 3 17.68 11.70 -26.09
N LEU A 4 17.23 12.28 -27.20
CA LEU A 4 16.06 11.81 -27.94
C LEU A 4 16.35 10.49 -28.66
N VAL A 5 17.55 10.37 -29.22
CA VAL A 5 18.04 9.14 -29.88
C VAL A 5 18.18 8.02 -28.85
N PHE A 6 18.78 8.29 -27.68
CA PHE A 6 18.89 7.30 -26.61
C PHE A 6 17.52 6.81 -26.11
N LEU A 7 16.58 7.74 -25.86
CA LEU A 7 15.23 7.38 -25.43
C LEU A 7 14.50 6.54 -26.50
N PHE A 8 14.68 6.87 -27.78
CA PHE A 8 14.09 6.13 -28.90
C PHE A 8 14.67 4.71 -29.03
N PHE A 9 15.99 4.54 -28.88
CA PHE A 9 16.62 3.22 -28.88
C PHE A 9 16.21 2.36 -27.67
N LEU A 10 16.11 2.97 -26.48
CA LEU A 10 15.63 2.29 -25.27
C LEU A 10 14.19 1.79 -25.47
N VAL A 11 13.29 2.66 -25.95
CA VAL A 11 11.89 2.31 -26.23
C VAL A 11 11.81 1.23 -27.30
N ILE A 12 12.59 1.29 -28.38
CA ILE A 12 12.62 0.24 -29.41
C ILE A 12 13.13 -1.10 -28.84
N SER A 13 14.19 -1.08 -28.02
CA SER A 13 14.72 -2.29 -27.39
C SER A 13 13.70 -2.96 -26.47
N ILE A 14 12.94 -2.16 -25.71
CA ILE A 14 11.89 -2.63 -24.80
C ILE A 14 10.73 -3.27 -25.59
N THR A 15 10.21 -2.57 -26.61
CA THR A 15 9.10 -3.07 -27.45
C THR A 15 9.47 -4.35 -28.23
N VAL A 16 10.74 -4.53 -28.58
CA VAL A 16 11.23 -5.75 -29.24
C VAL A 16 11.38 -6.91 -28.24
N LEU A 17 11.75 -6.62 -26.98
CA LEU A 17 11.90 -7.65 -25.93
C LEU A 17 10.55 -8.27 -25.53
N SER A 18 9.54 -7.45 -25.23
CA SER A 18 8.20 -7.90 -24.85
C SER A 18 7.47 -8.61 -26.00
N ALA A 19 7.84 -8.29 -27.24
CA ALA A 19 7.30 -8.95 -28.42
C ALA A 19 7.75 -10.42 -28.53
N SER A 20 8.79 -10.86 -27.82
CA SER A 20 9.36 -12.22 -27.94
C SER A 20 8.76 -13.26 -26.99
N VAL A 21 8.14 -12.84 -25.87
CA VAL A 21 7.61 -13.73 -24.83
C VAL A 21 6.14 -13.44 -24.55
N GLU A 22 5.32 -14.48 -24.54
CA GLU A 22 3.91 -14.45 -24.17
C GLU A 22 3.73 -15.22 -22.85
N ILE A 23 3.20 -14.55 -21.83
CA ILE A 23 2.90 -15.17 -20.54
C ILE A 23 1.41 -15.51 -20.45
N LYS A 24 1.12 -16.75 -20.09
CA LYS A 24 -0.22 -17.28 -19.91
C LYS A 24 -0.47 -17.64 -18.45
N MET A 25 -1.59 -17.17 -17.91
CA MET A 25 -2.00 -17.41 -16.52
C MET A 25 -3.35 -18.15 -16.47
N PRO A 26 -3.67 -18.89 -15.40
CA PRO A 26 -4.95 -19.56 -15.24
C PRO A 26 -6.13 -18.56 -15.32
N SER A 27 -7.23 -18.97 -15.96
CA SER A 27 -8.42 -18.13 -16.13
C SER A 27 -9.21 -17.92 -14.83
N PHE A 28 -9.10 -18.86 -13.88
CA PHE A 28 -9.88 -18.88 -12.64
C PHE A 28 -9.20 -18.20 -11.44
N ASP A 29 -7.86 -18.20 -11.38
CA ASP A 29 -7.10 -17.69 -10.23
C ASP A 29 -6.50 -16.31 -10.54
N LYS A 30 -7.35 -15.29 -10.43
CA LYS A 30 -6.97 -13.90 -10.69
C LYS A 30 -6.48 -13.16 -9.44
N LYS A 31 -6.67 -13.72 -8.24
CA LYS A 31 -6.31 -13.07 -6.98
C LYS A 31 -4.81 -13.19 -6.70
N ASN A 32 -4.25 -14.39 -6.87
CA ASN A 32 -2.80 -14.62 -6.75
C ASN A 32 -2.07 -14.34 -8.09
N GLY A 33 -2.65 -13.44 -8.89
CA GLY A 33 -2.20 -13.19 -10.25
C GLY A 33 -0.85 -12.50 -10.33
N ILE A 34 -0.42 -12.25 -11.56
CA ILE A 34 0.76 -11.43 -11.83
C ILE A 34 0.45 -9.97 -11.45
N HIS A 35 1.25 -9.41 -10.55
CA HIS A 35 1.21 -7.99 -10.21
C HIS A 35 1.87 -7.16 -11.33
N ARG A 36 3.09 -7.54 -11.74
CA ARG A 36 3.86 -6.82 -12.76
C ARG A 36 4.96 -7.68 -13.37
N ILE A 37 5.39 -7.35 -14.59
CA ILE A 37 6.50 -8.02 -15.27
C ILE A 37 7.55 -6.97 -15.64
N TYR A 38 8.81 -7.32 -15.42
CA TYR A 38 9.98 -6.52 -15.75
C TYR A 38 10.86 -7.28 -16.73
N PHE A 39 11.42 -6.55 -17.68
CA PHE A 39 12.30 -7.10 -18.70
C PHE A 39 13.68 -6.44 -18.60
N TYR A 40 14.75 -7.20 -18.83
CA TYR A 40 16.08 -6.63 -18.95
C TYR A 40 16.89 -7.37 -20.00
N SER A 41 17.51 -6.64 -20.94
CA SER A 41 18.38 -7.24 -21.95
C SER A 41 19.82 -7.26 -21.46
N HIS A 42 20.38 -8.45 -21.30
CA HIS A 42 21.83 -8.65 -21.26
C HIS A 42 22.36 -8.83 -22.69
N ASP A 43 23.69 -8.92 -22.84
CA ASP A 43 24.33 -9.08 -24.15
C ASP A 43 23.98 -10.42 -24.83
N ASP A 44 23.70 -11.46 -24.04
CA ASP A 44 23.50 -12.85 -24.49
C ASP A 44 22.11 -13.41 -24.17
N LYS A 45 21.34 -12.77 -23.29
CA LYS A 45 20.05 -13.26 -22.80
C LYS A 45 19.09 -12.14 -22.41
N THR A 46 17.80 -12.45 -22.44
CA THR A 46 16.75 -11.61 -21.89
C THR A 46 16.34 -12.14 -20.53
N GLU A 47 16.39 -11.29 -19.51
CA GLU A 47 15.89 -11.56 -18.18
C GLU A 47 14.43 -11.12 -18.08
N VAL A 48 13.56 -12.03 -17.65
CA VAL A 48 12.14 -11.77 -17.42
C VAL A 48 11.86 -12.01 -15.94
N THR A 49 11.56 -10.94 -15.21
CA THR A 49 11.21 -11.00 -13.79
C THR A 49 9.73 -10.75 -13.62
N VAL A 50 9.03 -11.72 -13.03
CA VAL A 50 7.59 -11.69 -12.76
C VAL A 50 7.38 -11.47 -11.27
N VAL A 51 6.62 -10.44 -10.93
CA VAL A 51 6.19 -10.15 -9.57
C VAL A 51 4.77 -10.65 -9.40
N PHE A 52 4.55 -11.53 -8.44
CA PHE A 52 3.25 -12.11 -8.12
C PHE A 52 2.64 -11.45 -6.90
N TRP A 53 1.31 -11.46 -6.82
CA TRP A 53 0.59 -11.17 -5.58
C TRP A 53 0.91 -12.24 -4.52
N ASP A 54 0.45 -12.03 -3.28
CA ASP A 54 0.73 -12.97 -2.19
C ASP A 54 0.12 -14.35 -2.46
N GLU A 55 0.72 -15.39 -1.90
CA GLU A 55 0.18 -16.75 -2.01
C GLU A 55 -0.88 -16.94 -0.92
N ASP A 56 -2.11 -16.51 -1.18
CA ASP A 56 -3.18 -16.63 -0.19
C ASP A 56 -3.44 -18.10 0.17
N TYR A 57 -3.19 -18.48 1.43
CA TYR A 57 -3.54 -19.80 1.95
C TYR A 57 -5.03 -19.89 2.26
N PRO A 58 -5.69 -21.07 2.10
CA PRO A 58 -7.12 -21.23 2.38
C PRO A 58 -7.54 -20.89 3.82
N ASN A 59 -6.59 -20.93 4.77
CA ASN A 59 -6.84 -20.63 6.17
C ASN A 59 -6.23 -19.27 6.54
N PHE A 60 -7.10 -18.31 6.89
CA PHE A 60 -6.72 -16.94 7.27
C PHE A 60 -5.65 -16.85 8.38
N LEU A 61 -5.68 -17.72 9.40
CA LEU A 61 -4.67 -17.67 10.47
C LEU A 61 -3.32 -18.20 10.00
N LEU A 62 -3.34 -19.25 9.18
CA LEU A 62 -2.11 -19.81 8.61
C LEU A 62 -1.48 -18.80 7.64
N ASP A 63 -2.31 -18.21 6.79
CA ASP A 63 -1.98 -17.12 5.86
C ASP A 63 -1.29 -15.97 6.59
N LEU A 64 -1.95 -15.39 7.62
CA LEU A 64 -1.39 -14.32 8.44
C LEU A 64 -0.03 -14.68 9.06
N VAL A 65 0.11 -15.89 9.62
CA VAL A 65 1.37 -16.33 10.24
C VAL A 65 2.47 -16.49 9.18
N TYR A 66 2.10 -17.00 8.02
CA TYR A 66 3.01 -17.22 6.91
C TYR A 66 3.45 -15.91 6.25
N ASP A 67 2.56 -14.93 6.08
CA ASP A 67 2.89 -13.59 5.61
C ASP A 67 3.84 -12.89 6.57
N VAL A 68 3.61 -13.02 7.88
CA VAL A 68 4.52 -12.48 8.90
C VAL A 68 5.89 -13.15 8.79
N TYR A 69 5.93 -14.47 8.66
CA TYR A 69 7.19 -15.21 8.45
C TYR A 69 7.91 -14.75 7.17
N ARG A 70 7.20 -14.66 6.05
CA ARG A 70 7.68 -14.23 4.73
C ARG A 70 8.20 -12.80 4.77
N PHE A 71 7.47 -11.90 5.42
CA PHE A 71 7.87 -10.52 5.64
C PHE A 71 9.22 -10.44 6.35
N PHE A 72 9.44 -11.19 7.43
CA PHE A 72 10.75 -11.20 8.11
C PHE A 72 11.83 -11.97 7.34
N LYS A 73 11.49 -13.09 6.69
CA LYS A 73 12.45 -13.94 5.98
C LYS A 73 12.93 -13.33 4.66
N TRP A 74 12.05 -12.69 3.90
CA TRP A 74 12.33 -12.21 2.54
C TRP A 74 12.24 -10.70 2.40
N GLY A 75 11.69 -10.02 3.40
CA GLY A 75 11.58 -8.57 3.40
C GLY A 75 10.44 -8.01 2.56
N ARG A 76 9.57 -8.87 2.04
CA ARG A 76 8.54 -8.56 1.04
C ARG A 76 7.29 -9.42 1.27
N PHE A 77 6.16 -8.94 0.77
CA PHE A 77 4.92 -9.72 0.67
C PHE A 77 4.73 -10.31 -0.73
N TYR A 78 5.14 -9.58 -1.77
CA TYR A 78 5.14 -10.06 -3.15
C TYR A 78 6.17 -11.16 -3.35
N ASP A 79 5.83 -12.10 -4.22
CA ASP A 79 6.82 -13.03 -4.73
C ASP A 79 7.48 -12.52 -6.01
N ILE A 80 8.74 -12.88 -6.22
CA ILE A 80 9.55 -12.34 -7.32
C ILE A 80 10.34 -13.47 -7.93
N GLU A 81 9.92 -13.92 -9.10
CA GLU A 81 10.59 -14.99 -9.82
C GLU A 81 11.10 -14.58 -11.19
N THR A 82 12.16 -15.27 -11.64
CA THR A 82 12.92 -14.82 -12.81
C THR A 82 13.34 -16.00 -13.65
N PHE A 83 13.12 -15.88 -14.96
CA PHE A 83 13.68 -16.78 -15.96
C PHE A 83 14.44 -16.01 -17.02
N PHE A 84 15.30 -16.73 -17.75
CA PHE A 84 16.15 -16.17 -18.79
C PHE A 84 15.82 -16.79 -20.13
N VAL A 85 15.63 -15.96 -21.15
CA VAL A 85 15.46 -16.38 -22.54
C VAL A 85 16.80 -16.16 -23.24
N GLU A 86 17.46 -17.26 -23.57
CA GLU A 86 18.69 -17.27 -24.37
C GLU A 86 18.33 -17.54 -25.84
N ARG A 87 19.33 -17.57 -26.74
CA ARG A 87 19.08 -17.75 -28.18
C ARG A 87 18.53 -19.14 -28.53
N ASP A 88 18.90 -20.17 -27.78
CA ASP A 88 18.62 -21.58 -28.08
C ASP A 88 17.77 -22.27 -27.00
N LYS A 89 17.64 -21.68 -25.81
CA LYS A 89 16.89 -22.25 -24.67
C LYS A 89 16.29 -21.19 -23.76
N ILE A 90 15.36 -21.62 -22.92
CA ILE A 90 14.89 -20.86 -21.76
C ILE A 90 15.49 -21.51 -20.51
N VAL A 91 16.07 -20.70 -19.64
CA VAL A 91 16.67 -21.13 -18.38
C VAL A 91 15.81 -20.64 -17.23
N PHE A 92 15.29 -21.60 -16.47
CA PHE A 92 14.64 -21.40 -15.19
C PHE A 92 15.63 -21.83 -14.10
N PRO A 93 16.20 -20.88 -13.33
CA PRO A 93 17.23 -21.20 -12.34
C PRO A 93 16.70 -22.06 -11.20
N ASP A 94 15.49 -21.75 -10.74
CA ASP A 94 14.84 -22.39 -9.61
C ASP A 94 13.34 -22.57 -9.89
N ASP A 95 12.70 -21.70 -10.67
CA ASP A 95 11.23 -21.60 -10.68
C ASP A 95 10.55 -22.45 -11.76
N PHE A 96 11.12 -23.60 -12.16
CA PHE A 96 10.48 -24.52 -13.11
C PHE A 96 9.68 -25.62 -12.43
N CYS A 97 8.42 -25.79 -12.84
CA CYS A 97 7.62 -26.94 -12.48
C CYS A 97 6.91 -27.51 -13.71
N PRO A 98 7.26 -28.73 -14.17
CA PRO A 98 6.45 -29.47 -15.14
C PRO A 98 5.26 -30.08 -14.40
N SER A 99 4.44 -29.24 -13.77
CA SER A 99 3.35 -29.69 -12.92
C SER A 99 2.44 -30.64 -13.70
N VAL A 100 1.96 -31.69 -13.03
CA VAL A 100 0.90 -32.58 -13.55
C VAL A 100 -0.46 -32.13 -13.00
N ASP A 101 -0.46 -31.44 -11.85
CA ASP A 101 -1.63 -30.88 -11.18
C ASP A 101 -1.36 -29.44 -10.73
N TYR A 102 -2.41 -28.62 -10.67
CA TYR A 102 -2.33 -27.21 -10.32
C TYR A 102 -1.99 -27.00 -8.84
N PHE A 103 -2.54 -27.82 -7.95
CA PHE A 103 -2.36 -27.70 -6.49
C PHE A 103 -1.15 -28.49 -5.96
N GLN A 104 -0.13 -28.70 -6.79
CA GLN A 104 1.07 -29.45 -6.42
C GLN A 104 1.88 -28.68 -5.37
N ILE A 105 2.22 -29.37 -4.28
CA ILE A 105 2.99 -28.83 -3.14
C ILE A 105 4.39 -29.45 -3.01
N ASP A 106 4.65 -30.58 -3.69
CA ASP A 106 5.91 -31.31 -3.61
C ASP A 106 6.76 -31.13 -4.88
N ASN A 107 8.09 -31.25 -4.75
CA ASN A 107 9.07 -31.06 -5.84
C ASN A 107 8.93 -29.73 -6.58
N LEU A 108 8.60 -28.69 -5.82
CA LEU A 108 8.69 -27.31 -6.26
C LEU A 108 10.17 -26.89 -6.26
N HIS A 109 10.48 -25.86 -7.05
CA HIS A 109 11.82 -25.31 -7.27
C HIS A 109 12.81 -26.25 -7.97
N ASN A 110 12.74 -26.31 -9.31
CA ASN A 110 13.70 -27.05 -10.13
C ASN A 110 14.43 -26.14 -11.11
N TYR A 111 15.72 -26.42 -11.31
CA TYR A 111 16.46 -25.90 -12.44
C TYR A 111 16.00 -26.59 -13.74
N ALA A 112 15.74 -25.80 -14.78
CA ALA A 112 15.49 -26.33 -16.12
C ALA A 112 16.05 -25.43 -17.23
N GLY A 113 16.78 -26.03 -18.16
CA GLY A 113 17.15 -25.43 -19.43
C GLY A 113 16.34 -26.07 -20.55
N VAL A 114 15.24 -25.45 -20.98
CA VAL A 114 14.34 -26.00 -22.00
C VAL A 114 14.73 -25.46 -23.37
N PRO A 115 15.17 -26.30 -24.32
CA PRO A 115 15.47 -25.86 -25.68
C PRO A 115 14.26 -25.21 -26.33
N ILE A 116 14.44 -24.09 -27.04
CA ILE A 116 13.36 -23.31 -27.66
C ILE A 116 12.53 -24.15 -28.64
N GLU A 117 13.13 -25.17 -29.24
CA GLU A 117 12.44 -26.14 -30.11
C GLU A 117 11.32 -26.92 -29.41
N LYS A 118 11.47 -27.13 -28.09
CA LYS A 118 10.50 -27.87 -27.27
C LYS A 118 9.47 -26.97 -26.59
N VAL A 119 9.63 -25.65 -26.73
CA VAL A 119 8.72 -24.68 -26.13
C VAL A 119 7.59 -24.37 -27.11
N GLN A 120 6.36 -24.31 -26.59
CA GLN A 120 5.23 -23.91 -27.40
C GLN A 120 5.39 -22.47 -27.89
N LYS A 121 5.09 -22.25 -29.18
CA LYS A 121 5.12 -20.93 -29.80
C LYS A 121 3.72 -20.50 -30.21
N ASN A 122 3.44 -19.21 -30.11
CA ASN A 122 2.25 -18.58 -30.65
C ASN A 122 2.70 -17.51 -31.65
N GLY A 123 2.69 -17.87 -32.93
CA GLY A 123 3.37 -17.08 -33.97
C GLY A 123 4.88 -17.05 -33.72
N GLU A 124 5.46 -15.85 -33.61
CA GLU A 124 6.89 -15.66 -33.31
C GLU A 124 7.19 -15.63 -31.80
N LYS A 125 6.14 -15.62 -30.95
CA LYS A 125 6.30 -15.52 -29.50
C LYS A 125 6.49 -16.87 -28.84
N ILE A 126 7.38 -16.91 -27.87
CA ILE A 126 7.59 -18.05 -26.99
C ILE A 126 6.57 -17.99 -25.86
N VAL A 127 5.84 -19.08 -25.61
CA VAL A 127 4.80 -19.13 -24.58
C VAL A 127 5.36 -19.70 -23.27
N VAL A 128 5.19 -18.95 -22.18
CA VAL A 128 5.48 -19.40 -20.81
C VAL A 128 4.18 -19.45 -20.03
N TYR A 129 3.89 -20.61 -19.45
CA TYR A 129 2.75 -20.84 -18.58
C TYR A 129 3.15 -20.58 -17.13
N VAL A 130 2.28 -19.91 -16.41
CA VAL A 130 2.45 -19.56 -15.00
C VAL A 130 1.42 -20.30 -14.18
N SER A 131 1.85 -20.87 -13.07
CA SER A 131 0.98 -21.31 -11.99
C SER A 131 0.90 -20.21 -10.93
N THR A 132 -0.27 -19.62 -10.71
CA THR A 132 -0.47 -18.56 -9.70
C THR A 132 -0.63 -19.12 -8.28
N TRP A 133 -0.73 -20.45 -8.13
CA TRP A 133 -0.83 -21.09 -6.82
C TRP A 133 0.51 -21.17 -6.08
N ASN A 134 1.59 -21.45 -6.82
CA ASN A 134 2.93 -21.69 -6.30
C ASN A 134 4.00 -20.85 -7.02
N HIS A 135 3.56 -19.88 -7.83
CA HIS A 135 4.40 -18.96 -8.60
C HIS A 135 5.46 -19.60 -9.53
N MET A 136 5.23 -20.85 -9.94
CA MET A 136 6.14 -21.59 -10.81
C MET A 136 5.85 -21.37 -12.30
N PHE A 137 6.88 -21.58 -13.13
CA PHE A 137 6.80 -21.54 -14.58
C PHE A 137 6.81 -22.93 -15.24
N SER A 138 6.15 -23.03 -16.39
CA SER A 138 6.17 -24.19 -17.27
C SER A 138 6.21 -23.75 -18.74
N THR A 139 6.73 -24.61 -19.61
CA THR A 139 6.73 -24.41 -21.07
C THR A 139 5.57 -25.16 -21.76
N GLN A 140 4.76 -25.88 -20.98
CA GLN A 140 3.61 -26.65 -21.43
C GLN A 140 2.38 -26.35 -20.57
N PRO A 141 1.17 -26.33 -21.15
CA PRO A 141 -0.05 -26.11 -20.39
C PRO A 141 -0.40 -27.35 -19.55
N LEU A 142 -0.96 -27.11 -18.37
CA LEU A 142 -1.68 -28.13 -17.62
C LEU A 142 -3.00 -28.48 -18.34
N SER A 143 -3.23 -29.77 -18.58
CA SER A 143 -4.43 -30.25 -19.27
C SER A 143 -5.74 -29.94 -18.52
N SER A 144 -5.69 -29.79 -17.21
CA SER A 144 -6.83 -29.48 -16.34
C SER A 144 -7.11 -27.98 -16.17
N VAL A 145 -6.28 -27.11 -16.75
CA VAL A 145 -6.32 -25.67 -16.52
C VAL A 145 -6.55 -24.92 -17.82
N GLU A 146 -7.56 -24.05 -17.82
CA GLU A 146 -7.74 -23.08 -18.89
C GLU A 146 -6.84 -21.86 -18.66
N TYR A 147 -6.11 -21.45 -19.68
CA TYR A 147 -5.18 -20.33 -19.63
C TYR A 147 -5.66 -19.14 -20.47
N GLN A 148 -5.41 -17.95 -19.94
CA GLN A 148 -5.63 -16.67 -20.61
C GLN A 148 -4.30 -15.92 -20.77
N ASN A 149 -4.21 -15.09 -21.81
CA ASN A 149 -3.02 -14.26 -22.04
C ASN A 149 -2.95 -13.12 -21.03
N TYR A 150 -1.80 -12.95 -20.40
CA TYR A 150 -1.57 -11.79 -19.54
C TYR A 150 -1.15 -10.60 -20.41
N SER A 151 -2.01 -9.57 -20.45
CA SER A 151 -1.69 -8.31 -21.12
C SER A 151 -0.82 -7.45 -20.21
N VAL A 152 0.46 -7.30 -20.58
CA VAL A 152 1.38 -6.38 -19.91
C VAL A 152 0.87 -4.95 -20.09
N LYS A 153 0.45 -4.31 -18.99
CA LYS A 153 -0.11 -2.94 -19.02
C LYS A 153 0.95 -1.88 -19.27
N GLU A 154 2.15 -2.09 -18.73
CA GLU A 154 3.32 -1.21 -18.87
C GLU A 154 4.58 -2.08 -18.91
N GLU A 155 5.44 -1.84 -19.90
CA GLU A 155 6.73 -2.51 -20.01
C GLU A 155 7.78 -1.68 -19.27
N ILE A 156 8.38 -2.28 -18.25
CA ILE A 156 9.37 -1.60 -17.40
C ILE A 156 10.70 -2.34 -17.50
N GLU A 157 11.74 -1.62 -17.88
CA GLU A 157 13.08 -2.16 -17.95
C GLU A 157 13.74 -2.17 -16.56
N ALA A 158 13.98 -3.35 -15.99
CA ALA A 158 14.66 -3.50 -14.69
C ALA A 158 15.20 -4.92 -14.50
N ARG A 159 16.35 -5.03 -13.83
CA ARG A 159 16.92 -6.32 -13.38
C ARG A 159 16.19 -6.81 -12.12
N ARG A 160 16.25 -8.12 -11.82
CA ARG A 160 15.72 -8.74 -10.58
C ARG A 160 16.18 -7.97 -9.35
N ILE A 161 17.45 -7.57 -9.28
CA ILE A 161 17.99 -6.81 -8.14
C ILE A 161 17.33 -5.44 -7.97
N ASP A 162 16.94 -4.79 -9.06
CA ASP A 162 16.25 -3.51 -9.02
C ASP A 162 14.78 -3.70 -8.60
N VAL A 163 14.15 -4.79 -9.06
CA VAL A 163 12.81 -5.21 -8.60
C VAL A 163 12.83 -5.54 -7.09
N GLU A 164 13.83 -6.27 -6.60
CA GLU A 164 13.97 -6.55 -5.17
C GLU A 164 14.17 -5.28 -4.33
N ARG A 165 14.85 -4.25 -4.84
CA ARG A 165 14.96 -2.94 -4.16
C ARG A 165 13.64 -2.16 -4.11
N ILE A 166 12.70 -2.47 -5.00
CA ILE A 166 11.37 -1.85 -5.01
C ILE A 166 10.46 -2.53 -3.96
N PHE A 167 10.50 -3.86 -3.88
CA PHE A 167 9.52 -4.64 -3.11
C PHE A 167 10.04 -5.23 -1.79
N SER A 168 11.36 -5.34 -1.59
CA SER A 168 11.96 -5.92 -0.38
C SER A 168 12.72 -4.92 0.47
N PHE A 169 12.40 -4.85 1.76
CA PHE A 169 13.14 -4.03 2.72
C PHE A 169 14.56 -4.53 2.98
N LYS A 170 14.89 -5.78 2.61
CA LYS A 170 16.27 -6.28 2.72
C LYS A 170 17.22 -5.60 1.74
N HIS A 171 16.67 -5.15 0.61
CA HIS A 171 17.42 -4.49 -0.45
C HIS A 171 17.12 -2.99 -0.52
N SER A 172 16.11 -2.51 0.20
CA SER A 172 15.67 -1.11 0.21
C SER A 172 15.86 -0.46 1.58
N SER A 173 16.83 0.46 1.68
CA SER A 173 17.06 1.26 2.88
C SER A 173 15.83 2.12 3.25
N ARG A 174 15.09 2.58 2.25
CA ARG A 174 13.84 3.35 2.41
C ARG A 174 12.75 2.52 3.07
N LEU A 175 12.49 1.31 2.58
CA LEU A 175 11.50 0.41 3.20
C LEU A 175 11.95 -0.04 4.60
N LEU A 176 13.23 -0.37 4.77
CA LEU A 176 13.78 -0.75 6.07
C LEU A 176 13.57 0.38 7.09
N LEU A 177 13.84 1.63 6.70
CA LEU A 177 13.64 2.79 7.55
C LEU A 177 12.15 3.01 7.88
N ALA A 178 11.23 2.79 6.94
CA ALA A 178 9.80 2.86 7.18
C ALA A 178 9.34 1.79 8.20
N VAL A 179 9.88 0.57 8.15
CA VAL A 179 9.63 -0.49 9.14
C VAL A 179 10.16 -0.09 10.51
N VAL A 180 11.41 0.38 10.60
CA VAL A 180 12.02 0.82 11.86
C VAL A 180 11.23 1.98 12.48
N LEU A 181 10.82 2.96 11.67
CA LEU A 181 10.00 4.08 12.15
C LEU A 181 8.60 3.63 12.57
N SER A 182 8.00 2.65 11.91
CA SER A 182 6.70 2.08 12.32
C SER A 182 6.79 1.39 13.68
N LEU A 183 7.83 0.60 13.91
CA LEU A 183 8.08 -0.03 15.22
C LEU A 183 8.37 1.01 16.30
N THR A 184 9.15 2.04 15.96
CA THR A 184 9.44 3.16 16.87
C THR A 184 8.16 3.92 17.22
N MET A 185 7.33 4.23 16.22
CA MET A 185 6.04 4.88 16.39
C MET A 185 5.13 4.07 17.31
N PHE A 186 5.08 2.74 17.15
CA PHE A 186 4.31 1.86 18.03
C PHE A 186 4.77 1.99 19.49
N VAL A 187 6.08 1.88 19.76
CA VAL A 187 6.62 2.01 21.13
C VAL A 187 6.31 3.39 21.72
N LEU A 188 6.54 4.47 20.96
CA LEU A 188 6.27 5.84 21.39
C LEU A 188 4.78 6.09 21.65
N SER A 189 3.89 5.48 20.86
CA SER A 189 2.44 5.58 21.03
C SER A 189 2.00 4.95 22.36
N VAL A 190 2.54 3.77 22.70
CA VAL A 190 2.28 3.08 23.97
C VAL A 190 2.80 3.90 25.14
N LEU A 191 4.03 4.43 25.05
CA LEU A 191 4.59 5.31 26.08
C LEU A 191 3.74 6.57 26.27
N THR A 192 3.26 7.17 25.18
CA THR A 192 2.36 8.33 25.24
C THR A 192 1.08 8.01 26.01
N ILE A 193 0.42 6.89 25.68
CA ILE A 193 -0.82 6.46 26.35
C ILE A 193 -0.60 6.22 27.84
N LEU A 194 0.46 5.50 28.20
CA LEU A 194 0.76 5.14 29.60
C LEU A 194 1.14 6.35 30.46
N LEU A 195 1.79 7.36 29.86
CA LEU A 195 2.32 8.52 30.58
C LEU A 195 1.40 9.75 30.51
N LYS A 196 0.36 9.76 29.68
CA LYS A 196 -0.48 10.94 29.41
C LYS A 196 -1.06 11.62 30.66
N SER A 197 -1.43 10.84 31.67
CA SER A 197 -1.95 11.35 32.95
C SER A 197 -0.89 11.44 34.05
N LYS A 198 0.34 11.00 33.79
CA LYS A 198 1.38 10.81 34.81
C LYS A 198 2.59 11.74 34.65
N SER A 199 2.91 12.19 33.44
CA SER A 199 4.12 12.97 33.17
C SER A 199 3.96 13.93 32.00
N LYS A 200 4.59 15.11 32.12
CA LYS A 200 4.71 16.07 31.01
C LYS A 200 5.52 15.51 29.83
N ASN A 201 6.36 14.49 30.05
CA ASN A 201 7.09 13.81 28.97
C ASN A 201 6.16 13.16 27.94
N ALA A 202 4.88 12.92 28.27
CA ALA A 202 3.89 12.43 27.32
C ALA A 202 3.70 13.38 26.12
N ILE A 203 3.91 14.69 26.31
CA ILE A 203 3.86 15.67 25.21
C ILE A 203 4.99 15.42 24.21
N PHE A 204 6.20 15.19 24.72
CA PHE A 204 7.36 14.84 23.89
C PHE A 204 7.11 13.54 23.13
N PHE A 205 6.70 12.46 23.82
CA PHE A 205 6.43 11.19 23.16
C PHE A 205 5.30 11.28 22.12
N LYS A 206 4.26 12.08 22.38
CA LYS A 206 3.18 12.33 21.42
C LYS A 206 3.72 12.99 20.15
N ALA A 207 4.49 14.06 20.30
CA ALA A 207 5.10 14.77 19.17
C ALA A 207 6.10 13.88 18.42
N SER A 208 6.91 13.07 19.12
CA SER A 208 7.80 12.12 18.48
C SER A 208 7.05 11.02 17.72
N THR A 209 5.90 10.56 18.25
CA THR A 209 5.05 9.56 17.58
C THR A 209 4.55 10.08 16.24
N THR A 210 4.03 11.30 16.19
CA THR A 210 3.56 11.90 14.93
C THR A 210 4.68 12.39 14.04
N LEU A 211 5.85 12.72 14.59
CA LEU A 211 7.06 12.93 13.79
C LEU A 211 7.50 11.66 13.07
N CYS A 212 7.42 10.47 13.71
CA CYS A 212 7.69 9.21 13.02
C CYS A 212 6.75 9.01 11.82
N ALA A 213 5.45 9.26 11.98
CA ALA A 213 4.48 9.20 10.88
C ALA A 213 4.84 10.20 9.76
N LEU A 214 5.20 11.43 10.10
CA LEU A 214 5.65 12.43 9.12
C LEU A 214 6.90 11.97 8.36
N LEU A 215 7.90 11.43 9.07
CA LEU A 215 9.15 10.97 8.45
C LEU A 215 8.90 9.80 7.49
N ILE A 216 8.05 8.84 7.87
CA ILE A 216 7.58 7.76 6.98
C ILE A 216 6.98 8.37 5.72
N ALA A 217 6.07 9.34 5.83
CA ALA A 217 5.44 9.94 4.66
C ALA A 217 6.42 10.71 3.77
N VAL A 218 7.29 11.52 4.37
CA VAL A 218 8.23 12.42 3.65
C VAL A 218 9.24 11.63 2.84
N MET A 219 9.87 10.59 3.41
CA MET A 219 10.83 9.76 2.66
C MET A 219 10.19 8.98 1.52
N ASN A 220 8.85 8.86 1.55
CA ASN A 220 8.07 8.16 0.56
C ASN A 220 7.37 9.08 -0.46
N SER A 221 7.61 10.39 -0.41
CA SER A 221 6.92 11.34 -1.28
C SER A 221 7.67 11.67 -2.56
N SER A 222 6.98 11.65 -3.71
CA SER A 222 7.52 12.09 -5.01
C SER A 222 6.67 13.15 -5.70
N HIS A 223 5.34 13.06 -5.63
CA HIS A 223 4.41 13.93 -6.32
C HIS A 223 3.26 14.35 -5.39
N PHE A 224 2.08 13.76 -5.56
CA PHE A 224 0.88 14.08 -4.79
C PHE A 224 0.98 13.67 -3.32
N GLU A 225 1.89 12.74 -3.01
CA GLU A 225 2.24 12.33 -1.63
C GLU A 225 2.69 13.50 -0.75
N TRP A 226 3.22 14.58 -1.34
CA TRP A 226 3.59 15.77 -0.59
C TRP A 226 2.41 16.47 0.08
N PHE A 227 1.19 16.35 -0.46
CA PHE A 227 -0.01 16.83 0.24
C PHE A 227 -0.27 16.02 1.51
N ILE A 228 -0.08 14.70 1.48
CA ILE A 228 -0.23 13.83 2.65
C ILE A 228 0.84 14.14 3.68
N SER A 229 2.10 14.28 3.26
CA SER A 229 3.20 14.69 4.14
C SER A 229 2.96 16.06 4.79
N ALA A 230 2.47 17.04 4.02
CA ALA A 230 2.10 18.34 4.57
C ALA A 230 0.94 18.23 5.57
N GLY A 231 -0.06 17.39 5.29
CA GLY A 231 -1.16 17.13 6.22
C GLY A 231 -0.68 16.55 7.56
N LEU A 232 0.27 15.62 7.52
CA LEU A 232 0.92 15.06 8.72
C LEU A 232 1.71 16.10 9.49
N PHE A 233 2.40 17.01 8.80
CA PHE A 233 3.10 18.13 9.42
C PHE A 233 2.13 19.06 10.17
N PHE A 234 1.00 19.41 9.56
CA PHE A 234 -0.04 20.16 10.25
C PHE A 234 -0.69 19.36 11.40
N GLY A 235 -0.84 18.04 11.27
CA GLY A 235 -1.26 17.17 12.36
C GLY A 235 -0.31 17.22 13.56
N LEU A 236 1.01 17.20 13.32
CA LEU A 236 2.03 17.37 14.36
C LEU A 236 1.91 18.74 15.06
N LEU A 237 1.74 19.83 14.30
CA LEU A 237 1.50 21.16 14.89
C LEU A 237 0.20 21.20 15.69
N GLY A 238 -0.86 20.58 15.17
CA GLY A 238 -2.15 20.43 15.83
C GLY A 238 -2.01 19.73 17.17
N ASP A 239 -1.25 18.63 17.21
CA ASP A 239 -0.97 17.89 18.43
C ASP A 239 -0.26 18.73 19.49
N ILE A 240 0.69 19.57 19.09
CA ILE A 240 1.42 20.47 20.00
C ILE A 240 0.46 21.54 20.56
N PHE A 241 -0.38 22.14 19.72
CA PHE A 241 -1.32 23.18 20.15
C PHE A 241 -2.42 22.64 21.05
N LEU A 242 -2.96 21.44 20.78
CA LEU A 242 -4.02 20.85 21.60
C LEU A 242 -3.59 20.50 23.04
N GLU A 243 -2.29 20.44 23.33
CA GLU A 243 -1.81 20.26 24.71
C GLU A 243 -2.02 21.50 25.59
N ASN A 244 -2.18 22.68 25.00
CA ASN A 244 -2.57 23.88 25.72
C ASN A 244 -4.08 24.12 25.56
N PRO A 245 -4.88 24.11 26.65
CA PRO A 245 -6.32 24.37 26.60
C PRO A 245 -6.71 25.68 25.89
N GLU A 246 -5.89 26.72 25.99
CA GLU A 246 -6.10 28.03 25.37
C GLU A 246 -5.92 27.99 23.85
N LYS A 247 -5.09 27.08 23.34
CA LYS A 247 -4.77 26.92 21.91
C LYS A 247 -5.62 25.85 21.24
N PHE A 248 -6.75 25.48 21.84
CA PHE A 248 -7.64 24.47 21.26
C PHE A 248 -8.08 24.83 19.83
N LYS A 249 -8.45 26.10 19.61
CA LYS A 249 -8.87 26.60 18.30
C LYS A 249 -7.72 26.52 17.28
N ASP A 250 -6.51 26.87 17.69
CA ASP A 250 -5.32 26.78 16.83
C ASP A 250 -5.03 25.33 16.44
N GLY A 251 -5.09 24.41 17.41
CA GLY A 251 -4.92 22.98 17.15
C GLY A 251 -5.97 22.44 16.18
N MET A 252 -7.24 22.80 16.38
CA MET A 252 -8.33 22.44 15.47
C MET A 252 -8.14 23.02 14.06
N ILE A 253 -7.63 24.24 13.92
CA ILE A 253 -7.31 24.83 12.59
C ILE A 253 -6.17 24.07 11.91
N MET A 254 -5.13 23.67 12.64
CA MET A 254 -4.05 22.87 12.06
C MET A 254 -4.58 21.51 11.57
N PHE A 255 -5.41 20.81 12.36
CA PHE A 255 -6.04 19.57 11.90
C PHE A 255 -6.99 19.79 10.72
N LEU A 256 -7.74 20.90 10.69
CA LEU A 256 -8.59 21.26 9.54
C LEU A 256 -7.77 21.38 8.26
N ILE A 257 -6.65 22.10 8.30
CA ILE A 257 -5.72 22.22 7.16
C ILE A 257 -5.20 20.82 6.79
N GLY A 258 -4.84 20.00 7.78
CA GLY A 258 -4.42 18.62 7.59
C GLY A 258 -5.44 17.79 6.81
N HIS A 259 -6.72 17.83 7.19
CA HIS A 259 -7.80 17.10 6.52
C HIS A 259 -8.04 17.55 5.08
N ILE A 260 -7.91 18.85 4.80
CA ILE A 260 -7.99 19.38 3.44
C ILE A 260 -6.83 18.85 2.60
N LEU A 261 -5.61 18.87 3.14
CA LEU A 261 -4.42 18.36 2.45
C LEU A 261 -4.48 16.84 2.24
N TYR A 262 -4.94 16.07 3.22
CA TYR A 262 -5.21 14.65 3.06
C TYR A 262 -6.24 14.37 1.97
N SER A 263 -7.34 15.15 1.94
CA SER A 263 -8.35 15.03 0.88
C SER A 263 -7.72 15.27 -0.49
N LEU A 264 -6.95 16.35 -0.67
CA LEU A 264 -6.26 16.62 -1.93
C LEU A 264 -5.28 15.50 -2.31
N GLY A 265 -4.47 15.04 -1.36
CA GLY A 265 -3.51 13.96 -1.57
C GLY A 265 -4.17 12.65 -1.99
N PHE A 266 -5.21 12.21 -1.27
CA PHE A 266 -5.94 10.98 -1.59
C PHE A 266 -6.64 11.07 -2.94
N GLY A 267 -7.30 12.19 -3.24
CA GLY A 267 -8.05 12.36 -4.48
C GLY A 267 -7.14 12.39 -5.72
N LEU A 268 -6.01 13.09 -5.63
CA LEU A 268 -5.04 13.18 -6.73
C LEU A 268 -4.26 11.88 -6.92
N LYS A 269 -3.95 11.17 -5.83
CA LYS A 269 -3.17 9.94 -5.87
C LYS A 269 -4.00 8.71 -6.25
N PHE A 270 -5.17 8.55 -5.65
CA PHE A 270 -5.95 7.31 -5.74
C PHE A 270 -7.28 7.45 -6.47
N THR A 271 -7.66 8.63 -6.97
CA THR A 271 -8.98 8.95 -7.52
C THR A 271 -10.06 9.34 -6.50
N VAL A 272 -11.13 9.95 -7.01
CA VAL A 272 -12.33 10.28 -6.26
C VAL A 272 -13.33 9.12 -6.39
N PRO A 273 -13.81 8.54 -5.27
CA PRO A 273 -14.72 7.42 -5.33
C PRO A 273 -16.15 7.83 -5.73
N PRO A 274 -17.05 6.85 -6.02
CA PRO A 274 -18.41 7.14 -6.46
C PRO A 274 -19.24 7.99 -5.49
N VAL A 275 -20.17 8.79 -6.05
CA VAL A 275 -21.03 9.74 -5.29
C VAL A 275 -21.86 9.10 -4.17
N LEU A 276 -22.15 7.79 -4.27
CA LEU A 276 -22.88 7.06 -3.23
C LEU A 276 -22.14 7.05 -1.88
N ILE A 277 -20.80 6.97 -1.92
CA ILE A 277 -19.95 7.01 -0.72
C ILE A 277 -20.02 8.39 -0.07
N PHE A 278 -20.07 9.46 -0.88
CA PHE A 278 -20.30 10.83 -0.37
C PHE A 278 -21.63 10.91 0.38
N GLY A 279 -22.73 10.50 -0.26
CA GLY A 279 -24.06 10.58 0.35
C GLY A 279 -24.11 9.88 1.71
N THR A 280 -23.56 8.66 1.79
CA THR A 280 -23.58 7.85 3.00
C THR A 280 -22.76 8.47 4.13
N ILE A 281 -21.52 8.90 3.85
CA ILE A 281 -20.60 9.44 4.86
C ILE A 281 -21.08 10.81 5.33
N TYR A 282 -21.42 11.72 4.42
CA TYR A 282 -21.92 13.04 4.80
C TYR A 282 -23.21 12.95 5.59
N PHE A 283 -24.18 12.13 5.15
CA PHE A 283 -25.42 11.95 5.89
C PHE A 283 -25.14 11.46 7.32
N THR A 284 -24.29 10.45 7.48
CA THR A 284 -23.96 9.87 8.78
C THR A 284 -23.29 10.89 9.71
N LEU A 285 -22.26 11.59 9.22
CA LEU A 285 -21.52 12.55 10.04
C LEU A 285 -22.34 13.82 10.34
N MET A 286 -23.18 14.27 9.41
CA MET A 286 -24.13 15.36 9.65
C MET A 286 -25.19 14.97 10.68
N ALA A 287 -25.73 13.75 10.61
CA ALA A 287 -26.66 13.24 11.61
C ALA A 287 -26.01 13.23 13.00
N ILE A 288 -24.78 12.71 13.13
CA ILE A 288 -24.04 12.74 14.40
C ILE A 288 -23.83 14.19 14.89
N TYR A 289 -23.42 15.11 14.00
CA TYR A 289 -23.24 16.51 14.35
C TYR A 289 -24.53 17.13 14.91
N PHE A 290 -25.67 17.01 14.21
CA PHE A 290 -26.91 17.66 14.62
C PHE A 290 -27.58 17.00 15.83
N LEU A 291 -27.52 15.66 15.92
CA LEU A 291 -28.20 14.91 16.99
C LEU A 291 -27.38 14.90 18.29
N VAL A 292 -26.05 14.88 18.22
CA VAL A 292 -25.18 14.69 19.39
C VAL A 292 -24.46 15.98 19.79
N LEU A 293 -23.85 16.67 18.83
CA LEU A 293 -22.93 17.78 19.15
C LEU A 293 -23.63 19.13 19.19
N HIS A 294 -24.44 19.47 18.18
CA HIS A 294 -24.88 20.83 17.87
C HIS A 294 -25.44 21.61 19.08
N ARG A 295 -26.23 20.96 19.93
CA ARG A 295 -26.84 21.60 21.11
C ARG A 295 -25.83 22.01 22.19
N HIS A 296 -24.64 21.43 22.18
CA HIS A 296 -23.61 21.58 23.20
C HIS A 296 -22.43 22.48 22.79
N LEU A 297 -22.33 22.87 21.51
CA LEU A 297 -21.13 23.51 20.97
C LEU A 297 -20.99 25.01 21.28
N GLY A 298 -22.07 25.68 21.70
CA GLY A 298 -22.05 27.13 21.94
C GLY A 298 -21.55 27.92 20.72
N GLU A 299 -20.49 28.71 20.91
CA GLU A 299 -19.84 29.51 19.86
C GLU A 299 -19.06 28.67 18.83
N TYR A 300 -18.71 27.40 19.14
CA TYR A 300 -17.90 26.55 18.26
C TYR A 300 -18.72 25.88 17.14
N LYS A 301 -20.03 26.11 17.06
CA LYS A 301 -20.93 25.48 16.07
C LYS A 301 -20.40 25.58 14.64
N LEU A 302 -20.11 26.80 14.18
CA LEU A 302 -19.68 27.01 12.80
C LEU A 302 -18.30 26.37 12.54
N ALA A 303 -17.37 26.53 13.47
CA ALA A 303 -16.01 26.02 13.31
C ALA A 303 -15.99 24.48 13.27
N ILE A 304 -16.75 23.82 14.15
CA ILE A 304 -16.87 22.35 14.16
C ILE A 304 -17.67 21.86 12.96
N PHE A 305 -18.70 22.59 12.51
CA PHE A 305 -19.42 22.23 11.29
C PHE A 305 -18.48 22.19 10.07
N ILE A 306 -17.66 23.23 9.87
CA ILE A 306 -16.65 23.28 8.80
C ILE A 306 -15.64 22.14 8.96
N TYR A 307 -15.22 21.85 10.20
CA TYR A 307 -14.33 20.73 10.49
C TYR A 307 -14.93 19.38 10.09
N VAL A 308 -16.19 19.13 10.44
CA VAL A 308 -16.89 17.89 10.09
C VAL A 308 -17.02 17.75 8.57
N LEU A 309 -17.26 18.83 7.83
CA LEU A 309 -17.27 18.78 6.37
C LEU A 309 -15.90 18.37 5.80
N ALA A 310 -14.80 18.92 6.32
CA ALA A 310 -13.46 18.61 5.84
C ALA A 310 -13.05 17.17 6.14
N ILE A 311 -13.26 16.69 7.37
CA ILE A 311 -12.93 15.31 7.73
C ILE A 311 -13.86 14.29 7.04
N ALA A 312 -15.12 14.68 6.73
CA ALA A 312 -16.01 13.87 5.89
C ALA A 312 -15.45 13.73 4.47
N THR A 313 -14.97 14.82 3.85
CA THR A 313 -14.31 14.77 2.53
C THR A 313 -13.11 13.83 2.56
N MET A 314 -12.26 13.97 3.58
CA MET A 314 -11.08 13.11 3.76
C MET A 314 -11.49 11.63 3.86
N MET A 315 -12.50 11.33 4.68
CA MET A 315 -13.02 9.97 4.86
C MET A 315 -13.59 9.42 3.56
N VAL A 316 -14.30 10.22 2.77
CA VAL A 316 -14.76 9.77 1.44
C VAL A 316 -13.57 9.44 0.56
N PHE A 317 -12.61 10.35 0.42
CA PHE A 317 -11.50 10.18 -0.53
C PHE A 317 -10.56 9.04 -0.14
N SER A 318 -10.53 8.66 1.13
CA SER A 318 -9.79 7.48 1.61
C SER A 318 -10.24 6.17 0.96
N PHE A 319 -11.43 6.10 0.34
CA PHE A 319 -11.92 4.93 -0.42
C PHE A 319 -11.36 4.83 -1.86
N GLY A 320 -10.61 5.83 -2.34
CA GLY A 320 -9.98 5.80 -3.67
C GLY A 320 -9.17 4.53 -3.95
N PRO A 321 -8.24 4.10 -3.08
CA PRO A 321 -7.43 2.92 -3.34
C PRO A 321 -8.25 1.62 -3.37
N LEU A 322 -9.34 1.53 -2.60
CA LEU A 322 -10.27 0.39 -2.68
C LEU A 322 -10.88 0.27 -4.07
N TYR A 323 -11.27 1.42 -4.63
CA TYR A 323 -11.86 1.48 -5.97
C TYR A 323 -10.86 1.19 -7.08
N LEU A 324 -9.59 1.55 -6.89
CA LEU A 324 -8.49 1.18 -7.79
C LEU A 324 -8.02 -0.26 -7.65
N GLY A 325 -8.50 -1.00 -6.64
CA GLY A 325 -8.04 -2.37 -6.36
C GLY A 325 -6.61 -2.42 -5.81
N VAL A 326 -6.15 -1.38 -5.09
CA VAL A 326 -4.85 -1.40 -4.42
C VAL A 326 -4.98 -2.24 -3.16
N TYR A 327 -4.50 -3.49 -3.21
CA TYR A 327 -4.77 -4.54 -2.22
C TYR A 327 -4.57 -4.10 -0.76
N TYR A 328 -3.34 -3.76 -0.36
CA TYR A 328 -3.00 -3.51 1.05
C TYR A 328 -3.67 -2.25 1.61
N ILE A 329 -3.63 -1.14 0.89
CA ILE A 329 -4.10 0.15 1.39
C ILE A 329 -5.60 0.38 1.14
N GLY A 330 -6.22 -0.42 0.26
CA GLY A 330 -7.61 -0.28 -0.16
C GLY A 330 -8.60 -0.35 1.00
N PHE A 331 -8.46 -1.33 1.89
CA PHE A 331 -9.30 -1.40 3.09
C PHE A 331 -8.72 -0.62 4.27
N LEU A 332 -7.39 -0.62 4.43
CA LEU A 332 -6.74 0.00 5.59
C LEU A 332 -6.92 1.52 5.62
N LEU A 333 -6.87 2.20 4.47
CA LEU A 333 -6.99 3.67 4.44
C LEU A 333 -8.40 4.15 4.86
N PRO A 334 -9.52 3.60 4.34
CA PRO A 334 -10.85 3.86 4.87
C PRO A 334 -11.04 3.54 6.34
N LEU A 335 -10.52 2.40 6.79
CA LEU A 335 -10.56 2.03 8.21
C LEU A 335 -9.83 3.08 9.06
N SER A 336 -8.65 3.50 8.64
CA SER A 336 -7.85 4.51 9.33
C SER A 336 -8.53 5.88 9.37
N ALA A 337 -9.15 6.30 8.26
CA ALA A 337 -9.94 7.53 8.20
C ALA A 337 -11.14 7.48 9.14
N GLY A 338 -11.84 6.34 9.20
CA GLY A 338 -12.93 6.11 10.14
C GLY A 338 -12.48 6.16 11.59
N LEU A 339 -11.32 5.59 11.92
CA LEU A 339 -10.71 5.67 13.25
C LEU A 339 -10.26 7.09 13.61
N PHE A 340 -9.81 7.88 12.64
CA PHE A 340 -9.52 9.30 12.83
C PHE A 340 -10.80 10.07 13.16
N VAL A 341 -11.86 9.90 12.36
CA VAL A 341 -13.18 10.50 12.61
C VAL A 341 -13.70 10.13 14.00
N PHE A 342 -13.57 8.86 14.38
CA PHE A 342 -13.98 8.38 15.70
C PHE A 342 -13.16 9.02 16.83
N SER A 343 -11.84 9.12 16.67
CA SER A 343 -10.96 9.83 17.61
C SER A 343 -11.42 11.28 17.84
N ASP A 344 -11.66 12.01 16.76
CA ASP A 344 -12.05 13.43 16.82
C ASP A 344 -13.45 13.61 17.40
N LEU A 345 -14.37 12.70 17.07
CA LEU A 345 -15.68 12.65 17.69
C LEU A 345 -15.55 12.45 19.21
N CYS A 346 -14.67 11.55 19.67
CA CYS A 346 -14.41 11.35 21.09
C CYS A 346 -13.79 12.59 21.76
N ILE A 347 -12.90 13.33 21.07
CA ILE A 347 -12.37 14.61 21.57
C ILE A 347 -13.48 15.64 21.73
N ALA A 348 -14.32 15.82 20.69
CA ALA A 348 -15.44 16.76 20.73
C ALA A 348 -16.45 16.39 21.82
N TYR A 349 -16.75 15.10 21.95
CA TYR A 349 -17.68 14.59 22.95
C TYR A 349 -17.17 14.80 24.38
N ASP A 350 -15.90 14.48 24.67
CA ASP A 350 -15.27 14.69 25.99
C ASP A 350 -15.21 16.18 26.39
N ARG A 351 -15.07 17.06 25.41
CA ARG A 351 -14.96 18.50 25.61
C ARG A 351 -16.32 19.17 25.80
N PHE A 352 -17.29 18.87 24.94
CA PHE A 352 -18.54 19.64 24.85
C PHE A 352 -19.75 18.93 25.46
N VAL A 353 -19.78 17.59 25.49
CA VAL A 353 -20.98 16.84 25.90
C VAL A 353 -20.83 16.27 27.31
N ARG A 354 -19.91 15.32 27.51
CA ARG A 354 -19.62 14.74 28.83
C ARG A 354 -18.24 14.10 28.84
N LYS A 355 -17.63 14.02 30.02
CA LYS A 355 -16.34 13.36 30.20
C LYS A 355 -16.38 11.88 29.81
N LEU A 356 -15.39 11.47 29.02
CA LEU A 356 -15.27 10.12 28.48
C LEU A 356 -14.36 9.27 29.39
N PRO A 357 -14.84 8.12 29.90
CA PRO A 357 -13.97 7.19 30.63
C PRO A 357 -12.88 6.63 29.70
N ALA A 358 -11.69 6.39 30.24
CA ALA A 358 -10.53 5.91 29.47
C ALA A 358 -10.18 6.75 28.23
N ARG A 359 -10.50 8.06 28.22
CA ARG A 359 -10.32 8.95 27.06
C ARG A 359 -8.95 8.84 26.40
N ASN A 360 -7.88 8.78 27.21
CA ASN A 360 -6.52 8.76 26.69
C ASN A 360 -6.26 7.49 25.89
N LEU A 361 -6.73 6.34 26.35
CA LEU A 361 -6.56 5.08 25.65
C LEU A 361 -7.33 5.10 24.34
N ILE A 362 -8.64 5.38 24.40
CA ILE A 362 -9.54 5.34 23.23
C ILE A 362 -9.07 6.31 22.15
N ILE A 363 -8.90 7.59 22.50
CA ILE A 363 -8.57 8.65 21.53
C ILE A 363 -7.19 8.40 20.92
N LEU A 364 -6.16 8.16 21.75
CA LEU A 364 -4.80 8.03 21.25
C LEU A 364 -4.57 6.73 20.48
N SER A 365 -5.20 5.61 20.87
CA SER A 365 -5.04 4.35 20.12
C SER A 365 -5.64 4.46 18.72
N THR A 366 -6.85 5.01 18.59
CA THR A 366 -7.49 5.18 17.28
C THR A 366 -6.78 6.24 16.45
N TYR A 367 -6.31 7.32 17.07
CA TYR A 367 -5.56 8.38 16.40
C TYR A 367 -4.20 7.91 15.87
N PHE A 368 -3.38 7.26 16.71
CA PHE A 368 -2.04 6.86 16.29
C PHE A 368 -2.07 5.75 15.25
N PHE A 369 -3.02 4.81 15.35
CA PHE A 369 -3.24 3.85 14.29
C PHE A 369 -3.65 4.54 12.98
N ALA A 370 -4.55 5.53 13.05
CA ALA A 370 -4.95 6.29 11.88
C ALA A 370 -3.76 7.02 11.22
N GLN A 371 -2.97 7.76 12.00
CA GLN A 371 -1.79 8.46 11.50
C GLN A 371 -0.73 7.51 10.91
N TRP A 372 -0.57 6.33 11.50
CA TRP A 372 0.36 5.33 11.00
C TRP A 372 -0.05 4.85 9.60
N VAL A 373 -1.30 4.44 9.40
CA VAL A 373 -1.79 3.99 8.09
C VAL A 373 -1.79 5.12 7.06
N ILE A 374 -2.18 6.35 7.46
CA ILE A 374 -2.11 7.53 6.58
C ILE A 374 -0.66 7.77 6.14
N SER A 375 0.34 7.61 7.02
CA SER A 375 1.74 7.76 6.63
C SER A 375 2.22 6.67 5.66
N LEU A 376 1.79 5.41 5.88
CA LEU A 376 2.09 4.29 5.00
C LEU A 376 1.42 4.42 3.64
N SER A 377 0.33 5.18 3.51
CA SER A 377 -0.32 5.42 2.21
C SER A 377 0.58 6.08 1.17
N ASN A 378 1.72 6.67 1.57
CA ASN A 378 2.73 7.17 0.63
C ASN A 378 3.59 6.07 -0.02
N LEU A 379 3.61 4.85 0.52
CA LEU A 379 4.37 3.71 -0.02
C LEU A 379 3.69 3.01 -1.21
N PHE A 380 2.36 3.04 -1.23
CA PHE A 380 1.50 2.39 -2.22
C PHE A 380 1.01 3.43 -3.22
#